data_AF-A0A084H287-F1
#
_entry.id   AF-A0A084H287-F1
#
_cell.length_a   1.000
_cell.length_b   1.000
_cell.length_c   1.000
_cell.angle_alpha   90.00
_cell.angle_beta   90.00
_cell.angle_gamma   90.00
#
_symmetry.space_group_name_H-M   'P 1'
#
loop_
_entity.id
_entity.type
_entity.pdbx_description
1 polymer ?
#
loop_
_entity_poly.entity_id
_entity_poly.type
_entity_poly.pdbx_seq_one_letter_code
_entity_poly.pdbx_strand_id
1 'polypeptide(L)'
;MTTDFKLTEMEYIAYAKLKEDLNEAHIKGLKPVSIAKIYVQANLDEELEVVYELYTDRTDVHIIPKEEFFENKNRSTKEQLLEIFDGIQKGTFIEEDGGTGHITYTRTSGEPGHFSMIKDEDGIWNVSFMPIQ
;
A
#
# COMPACT_ATOMS: atom_id res chain seq x y z
N MET A 1 -5.53 -9.58 20.90
CA MET A 1 -4.08 -9.77 20.72
C MET A 1 -3.71 -8.91 19.54
N THR A 2 -3.06 -7.77 19.76
CA THR A 2 -2.66 -6.85 18.69
C THR A 2 -1.50 -7.48 17.95
N THR A 3 -1.71 -7.77 16.68
CA THR A 3 -0.68 -8.22 15.76
C THR A 3 0.33 -7.09 15.64
N ASP A 4 1.57 -7.30 16.10
CA ASP A 4 2.68 -6.33 15.99
C ASP A 4 2.98 -6.11 14.49
N PHE A 5 2.29 -5.14 13.89
CA PHE A 5 2.56 -4.69 12.54
C PHE A 5 3.89 -3.92 12.58
N LYS A 6 4.90 -4.42 11.87
CA LYS A 6 6.22 -3.78 11.86
C LYS A 6 6.93 -3.94 10.53
N LEU A 7 7.53 -2.85 10.06
CA LEU A 7 8.46 -2.87 8.93
C LEU A 7 9.77 -3.56 9.34
N THR A 8 10.29 -4.38 8.43
CA THR A 8 11.68 -4.86 8.51
C THR A 8 12.63 -3.70 8.26
N GLU A 9 13.91 -3.89 8.57
CA GLU A 9 14.93 -2.84 8.37
C GLU A 9 15.00 -2.37 6.91
N MET A 10 14.95 -3.29 5.95
CA MET A 10 14.95 -2.93 4.52
C MET A 10 13.70 -2.15 4.11
N GLU A 11 12.52 -2.54 4.59
CA GLU A 11 11.26 -1.84 4.32
C GLU A 11 11.25 -0.44 4.96
N TYR A 12 11.80 -0.33 6.17
CA TYR A 12 11.91 0.95 6.86
C TYR A 12 12.86 1.91 6.13
N ILE A 13 14.00 1.42 5.64
CA ILE A 13 14.94 2.24 4.85
C ILE A 13 14.28 2.73 3.56
N ALA A 14 13.56 1.86 2.85
CA ALA A 14 12.85 2.25 1.65
C ALA A 14 11.76 3.28 1.94
N TYR A 15 10.97 3.06 2.99
CA TYR A 15 9.97 4.02 3.46
C TYR A 15 10.57 5.37 3.84
N ALA A 16 11.67 5.39 4.60
CA ALA A 16 12.32 6.63 5.02
C ALA A 16 12.84 7.44 3.83
N LYS A 17 13.41 6.78 2.82
CA LYS A 17 13.87 7.45 1.60
C LYS A 17 12.71 7.94 0.73
N LEU A 18 11.68 7.11 0.52
CA LEU A 18 10.46 7.50 -0.17
C LEU A 18 9.81 8.72 0.51
N LYS A 19 9.84 8.79 1.84
CA LYS A 19 9.35 9.95 2.59
C LYS A 19 10.21 11.21 2.41
N GLU A 20 11.51 11.07 2.15
CA GLU A 20 12.44 12.20 2.01
C GLU A 20 12.29 12.91 0.67
N ASP A 21 12.12 12.17 -0.43
CA ASP A 21 12.12 12.72 -1.79
C ASP A 21 10.90 12.35 -2.64
N LEU A 22 9.94 11.59 -2.09
CA LEU A 22 8.74 11.11 -2.79
C LEU A 22 9.07 10.39 -4.09
N ASN A 23 10.15 9.62 -4.12
CA ASN A 23 10.57 8.87 -5.30
C ASN A 23 10.31 7.36 -5.16
N GLU A 24 9.40 6.82 -5.96
CA GLU A 24 9.08 5.40 -6.00
C GLU A 24 10.26 4.50 -6.42
N ALA A 25 11.33 5.05 -7.00
CA ALA A 25 12.55 4.29 -7.28
C ALA A 25 13.14 3.63 -6.01
N HIS A 26 12.87 4.18 -4.82
CA HIS A 26 13.30 3.58 -3.54
C HIS A 26 12.58 2.29 -3.17
N ILE A 27 11.39 2.05 -3.75
CA ILE A 27 10.64 0.80 -3.57
C ILE A 27 10.82 -0.17 -4.74
N LYS A 28 11.60 0.20 -5.76
CA LYS A 28 11.92 -0.67 -6.90
C LYS A 28 12.63 -1.94 -6.43
N GLY A 29 12.12 -3.08 -6.86
CA GLY A 29 12.65 -4.41 -6.48
C GLY A 29 12.19 -4.92 -5.11
N LEU A 30 11.41 -4.14 -4.36
CA LEU A 30 10.70 -4.67 -3.20
C LEU A 30 9.63 -5.66 -3.62
N LYS A 31 9.32 -6.60 -2.72
CA LYS A 31 8.22 -7.53 -2.92
C LYS A 31 6.89 -6.79 -2.77
N PRO A 32 5.83 -7.20 -3.50
CA PRO A 32 4.50 -6.62 -3.37
C PRO A 32 4.01 -6.49 -1.92
N VAL A 33 4.22 -7.53 -1.11
CA VAL A 33 3.88 -7.51 0.33
C VAL A 33 4.63 -6.43 1.11
N SER A 34 5.90 -6.19 0.78
CA SER A 34 6.70 -5.14 1.41
C SER A 34 6.16 -3.75 1.07
N ILE A 35 5.77 -3.52 -0.18
CA ILE A 35 5.16 -2.25 -0.63
C ILE A 35 3.81 -2.03 0.06
N ALA A 36 2.98 -3.07 0.17
CA ALA A 36 1.72 -2.99 0.90
C ALA A 36 1.93 -2.67 2.39
N LYS A 37 2.98 -3.21 3.02
CA LYS A 37 3.32 -2.81 4.40
C LYS A 37 3.77 -1.34 4.48
N ILE A 38 4.57 -0.85 3.53
CA ILE A 38 4.95 0.57 3.50
C ILE A 38 3.71 1.46 3.36
N TYR A 39 2.74 1.07 2.51
CA TYR A 39 1.47 1.76 2.37
C TYR A 39 0.68 1.83 3.67
N VAL A 40 0.57 0.71 4.40
CA VAL A 40 -0.11 0.68 5.70
C VAL A 40 0.62 1.56 6.71
N GLN A 41 1.95 1.49 6.78
CA GLN A 41 2.74 2.34 7.68
C GLN A 41 2.56 3.83 7.38
N ALA A 42 2.60 4.23 6.10
CA ALA A 42 2.39 5.61 5.69
C ALA A 42 1.01 6.14 6.10
N ASN A 43 -0.04 5.30 5.99
CA ASN A 43 -1.38 5.64 6.49
C ASN A 43 -1.42 5.77 8.02
N LEU A 44 -0.72 4.91 8.76
CA LEU A 44 -0.64 4.98 10.23
C LEU A 44 0.12 6.20 10.74
N ASP A 45 1.16 6.61 10.00
CA ASP A 45 1.96 7.80 10.27
C ASP A 45 1.32 9.10 9.74
N GLU A 46 0.19 8.98 9.03
CA GLU A 46 -0.53 10.10 8.40
C GLU A 46 0.32 10.83 7.33
N GLU A 47 1.27 10.11 6.71
CA GLU A 47 2.17 10.57 5.65
C GLU A 47 1.48 10.46 4.28
N LEU A 48 0.47 11.29 4.08
CA LEU A 48 -0.43 11.25 2.93
C LEU A 48 0.26 11.47 1.58
N GLU A 49 1.35 12.25 1.55
CA GLU A 49 2.14 12.41 0.33
C GLU A 49 2.79 11.10 -0.08
N VAL A 50 3.30 10.35 0.89
CA VAL A 50 3.86 9.02 0.66
C VAL A 50 2.76 8.03 0.26
N VAL A 51 1.59 8.10 0.88
CA VAL A 51 0.44 7.26 0.48
C VAL A 51 0.06 7.50 -0.97
N TYR A 52 0.00 8.77 -1.39
CA TYR A 52 -0.35 9.13 -2.76
C TYR A 52 0.69 8.63 -3.76
N GLU A 53 1.98 8.78 -3.44
CA GLU A 53 3.09 8.32 -4.29
C GLU A 53 3.14 6.80 -4.46
N LEU A 54 2.52 6.05 -3.55
CA LEU A 54 2.43 4.59 -3.67
C LEU A 54 1.32 4.12 -4.61
N TYR A 55 0.41 5.02 -5.04
CA TYR A 55 -0.53 4.69 -6.09
C TYR A 55 0.18 4.59 -7.44
N THR A 56 -0.42 3.86 -8.37
CA THR A 56 0.13 3.78 -9.73
C THR A 56 0.09 5.14 -10.41
N ASP A 57 0.99 5.41 -11.34
CA ASP A 57 0.95 6.59 -12.21
C ASP A 57 0.39 6.25 -13.62
N ARG A 58 0.00 4.99 -13.81
CA ARG A 58 -0.54 4.47 -15.07
C ARG A 58 -1.73 5.28 -15.55
N THR A 59 -1.58 5.86 -16.74
CA THR A 59 -2.60 6.70 -17.38
C THR A 59 -3.90 5.96 -17.74
N ASP A 60 -3.87 4.63 -17.81
CA ASP A 60 -5.05 3.80 -18.05
C ASP A 60 -5.85 3.48 -16.78
N VAL A 61 -5.37 3.87 -15.60
CA VAL A 61 -6.08 3.75 -14.32
C VAL A 61 -6.62 5.11 -13.89
N HIS A 62 -7.90 5.16 -13.53
CA HIS A 62 -8.48 6.37 -12.98
C HIS A 62 -8.07 6.56 -11.51
N ILE A 63 -7.31 7.61 -11.25
CA ILE A 63 -6.86 8.00 -9.91
C ILE A 63 -7.33 9.42 -9.66
N ILE A 64 -7.79 9.67 -8.45
CA ILE A 64 -8.21 11.03 -8.08
C ILE A 64 -6.98 11.98 -8.07
N PRO A 65 -7.15 13.24 -8.46
CA PRO A 65 -6.09 14.24 -8.36
C PRO A 65 -5.56 14.36 -6.94
N LYS A 66 -4.26 14.68 -6.80
CA LYS A 66 -3.59 14.86 -5.52
C LYS A 66 -4.38 15.79 -4.60
N GLU A 67 -4.77 16.96 -5.08
CA GLU A 67 -5.58 17.93 -4.33
C GLU A 67 -6.88 17.32 -3.77
N GLU A 68 -7.63 16.59 -4.60
CA GLU A 68 -8.87 15.92 -4.18
C GLU A 68 -8.62 14.83 -3.14
N PHE A 69 -7.52 14.07 -3.25
CA PHE A 69 -7.10 13.11 -2.24
C PHE A 69 -6.81 13.78 -0.87
N PHE A 70 -6.20 14.96 -0.88
CA PHE A 70 -5.93 15.72 0.35
C PHE A 70 -7.18 16.31 0.98
N GLU A 71 -8.16 16.71 0.18
CA GLU A 71 -9.43 17.26 0.64
C GLU A 71 -10.40 16.19 1.16
N ASN A 72 -10.23 14.93 0.75
CA ASN A 72 -11.11 13.86 1.16
C ASN A 72 -10.98 13.58 2.68
N LYS A 73 -12.03 13.99 3.42
CA LYS A 73 -12.10 13.93 4.89
C LYS A 73 -12.49 12.55 5.45
N ASN A 74 -12.92 11.61 4.61
CA ASN A 74 -13.31 10.27 5.05
C ASN A 74 -12.10 9.33 5.09
N ARG A 75 -11.17 9.63 6.00
CA ARG A 75 -10.01 8.75 6.26
C ARG A 75 -10.32 7.77 7.37
N SER A 76 -9.92 6.52 7.16
CA SER A 76 -10.03 5.49 8.19
C SER A 76 -9.17 5.86 9.41
N THR A 77 -9.67 5.55 10.61
CA THR A 77 -8.86 5.70 11.83
C THR A 77 -7.72 4.69 11.86
N LYS A 78 -6.71 4.92 12.71
CA LYS A 78 -5.59 3.98 12.87
C LYS A 78 -6.09 2.57 13.27
N GLU A 79 -7.13 2.49 14.10
CA GLU A 79 -7.72 1.19 14.50
C GLU A 79 -8.38 0.50 13.31
N GLN A 80 -9.14 1.23 12.50
CA GLN A 80 -9.77 0.70 11.28
C GLN A 80 -8.73 0.22 10.28
N LEU A 81 -7.64 0.97 10.08
CA LEU A 81 -6.54 0.57 9.19
C LEU A 81 -5.88 -0.73 9.67
N LEU A 82 -5.59 -0.81 10.97
CA LEU A 82 -5.01 -2.02 11.56
C LEU A 82 -5.95 -3.22 11.44
N GLU A 83 -7.27 -3.02 11.54
CA GLU A 83 -8.26 -4.08 11.34
C GLU A 83 -8.36 -4.52 9.87
N ILE A 84 -8.44 -3.56 8.94
CA ILE A 84 -8.56 -3.81 7.50
C ILE A 84 -7.35 -4.59 6.99
N PHE A 85 -6.15 -4.18 7.38
CA PHE A 85 -4.88 -4.74 6.93
C PHE A 85 -4.27 -5.75 7.91
N ASP A 86 -5.04 -6.19 8.90
CA ASP A 86 -4.56 -7.17 9.83
C ASP A 86 -4.17 -8.47 9.11
N GLY A 87 -2.95 -8.97 9.39
CA GLY A 87 -2.42 -10.16 8.74
C GLY A 87 -1.79 -9.94 7.35
N ILE A 88 -1.83 -8.73 6.78
CA ILE A 88 -1.26 -8.44 5.45
C ILE A 88 0.23 -8.81 5.35
N GLN A 89 0.98 -8.69 6.44
CA GLN A 89 2.39 -9.05 6.52
C GLN A 89 2.68 -10.55 6.31
N LYS A 90 1.65 -11.39 6.43
CA LYS A 90 1.69 -12.84 6.15
C LYS A 90 0.99 -13.18 4.83
N GLY A 91 0.57 -12.16 4.08
CA GLY A 91 -0.15 -12.33 2.83
C GLY A 91 0.68 -13.00 1.75
N THR A 92 -0.01 -13.62 0.81
CA THR A 92 0.58 -14.21 -0.40
C THR A 92 0.19 -13.35 -1.59
N PHE A 93 1.20 -12.94 -2.36
CA PHE A 93 0.98 -12.24 -3.60
C PHE A 93 0.67 -13.23 -4.73
N ILE A 94 -0.38 -12.91 -5.48
CA ILE A 94 -0.83 -13.65 -6.66
C ILE A 94 -0.74 -12.67 -7.83
N GLU A 95 0.19 -12.94 -8.75
CA GLU A 95 0.30 -12.20 -10.00
C GLU A 95 -0.75 -12.70 -10.99
N GLU A 96 -1.42 -11.77 -11.65
CA GLU A 96 -2.43 -12.03 -12.67
C GLU A 96 -1.92 -11.54 -14.04
N ASP A 97 -2.49 -12.06 -15.12
CA ASP A 97 -2.14 -11.63 -16.47
C ASP A 97 -2.45 -10.14 -16.69
N GLY A 98 -1.58 -9.44 -17.44
CA GLY A 98 -1.78 -8.03 -17.78
C GLY A 98 -1.15 -7.03 -16.80
N GLY A 99 -0.27 -7.49 -15.91
CA GLY A 99 0.45 -6.61 -14.99
C GLY A 99 -0.40 -6.18 -13.79
N THR A 100 -1.41 -6.95 -13.43
CA THR A 100 -2.17 -6.79 -12.18
C THR A 100 -1.82 -7.91 -11.22
N GLY A 101 -2.14 -7.72 -9.95
CA GLY A 101 -2.04 -8.78 -8.97
C GLY A 101 -2.67 -8.37 -7.67
N HIS A 102 -2.76 -9.30 -6.73
CA HIS A 102 -3.32 -9.01 -5.43
C HIS A 102 -2.63 -9.81 -4.34
N ILE A 103 -2.62 -9.24 -3.13
CA ILE A 103 -2.21 -9.94 -1.92
C ILE A 103 -3.48 -10.45 -1.25
N THR A 104 -3.53 -11.76 -1.04
CA THR A 104 -4.55 -12.40 -0.20
C THR A 104 -3.95 -12.71 1.17
N TYR A 105 -4.71 -12.44 2.23
CA TYR A 105 -4.31 -12.71 3.61
C TYR A 105 -5.54 -13.03 4.47
N THR A 106 -5.32 -13.65 5.62
CA THR A 106 -6.39 -13.93 6.59
C THR A 106 -6.26 -12.96 7.76
N ARG A 107 -7.32 -12.20 8.02
CA ARG A 107 -7.42 -11.32 9.19
C ARG A 107 -7.59 -12.16 10.46
N THR A 108 -7.27 -11.60 11.63
CA THR A 108 -7.50 -12.24 12.94
C THR A 108 -8.97 -12.52 13.22
N SER A 109 -9.89 -11.80 12.57
CA SER A 109 -11.32 -12.10 12.58
C SER A 109 -11.68 -13.40 11.86
N GLY A 110 -10.77 -13.94 11.04
CA GLY A 110 -11.00 -15.10 10.17
C GLY A 110 -11.46 -14.71 8.75
N GLU A 111 -11.79 -13.44 8.52
CA GLU A 111 -12.20 -12.95 7.20
C GLU A 111 -11.01 -12.82 6.24
N PRO A 112 -11.21 -13.10 4.94
CA PRO A 112 -10.18 -12.89 3.93
C PRO A 112 -10.00 -11.40 3.65
N GLY A 113 -8.75 -10.95 3.67
CA GLY A 113 -8.33 -9.64 3.19
C GLY A 113 -7.77 -9.72 1.78
N HIS A 114 -8.03 -8.69 0.98
CA HIS A 114 -7.51 -8.53 -0.37
C HIS A 114 -6.86 -7.15 -0.49
N PHE A 115 -5.71 -7.09 -1.16
CA PHE A 115 -4.99 -5.86 -1.45
C PHE A 115 -4.56 -5.87 -2.91
N SER A 116 -5.18 -5.03 -3.73
CA SER A 116 -4.93 -5.00 -5.17
C SER A 116 -3.71 -4.15 -5.50
N MET A 117 -2.93 -4.63 -6.45
CA MET A 117 -1.71 -4.00 -6.94
C MET A 117 -1.67 -4.04 -8.45
N ILE A 118 -1.00 -3.05 -9.03
CA ILE A 118 -0.77 -2.97 -10.46
C ILE A 118 0.69 -2.63 -10.69
N LYS A 119 1.25 -3.28 -11.70
CA LYS A 119 2.61 -3.05 -12.15
C LYS A 119 2.59 -1.89 -13.13
N ASP A 120 3.41 -0.89 -12.86
CA ASP A 120 3.63 0.26 -13.74
C ASP A 120 4.50 -0.11 -14.96
N GLU A 121 4.77 0.88 -15.81
CA GLU A 121 5.65 0.71 -16.97
C GLU A 121 7.13 0.53 -16.58
N ASP A 122 7.53 1.01 -15.40
CA ASP A 122 8.88 0.91 -14.84
C ASP A 122 9.18 -0.44 -14.16
N GLY A 123 8.17 -1.31 -14.08
CA GLY A 123 8.22 -2.64 -13.50
C GLY A 123 8.09 -2.67 -11.97
N ILE A 124 7.70 -1.56 -11.34
CA ILE A 124 7.41 -1.41 -9.92
C ILE A 124 5.94 -1.82 -9.68
N TRP A 125 5.68 -2.44 -8.53
CA TRP A 125 4.33 -2.78 -8.11
C TRP A 125 3.76 -1.65 -7.26
N ASN A 126 2.76 -0.94 -7.76
CA ASN A 126 2.09 0.13 -7.05
C ASN A 126 0.74 -0.35 -6.51
N VAL A 127 0.21 0.40 -5.56
CA VAL A 127 -1.12 0.16 -5.00
C VAL A 127 -2.15 0.50 -6.05
N SER A 128 -3.03 -0.44 -6.36
CA SER A 128 -4.20 -0.13 -7.17
C SER A 128 -5.09 0.80 -6.37
N PHE A 129 -5.36 1.99 -6.91
CA PHE A 129 -6.24 2.95 -6.24
C PHE A 129 -7.62 2.32 -6.06
N MET A 130 -7.96 1.95 -4.83
CA MET A 130 -9.32 1.74 -4.39
C MET A 130 -9.63 2.81 -3.35
N PRO A 131 -10.66 3.65 -3.56
CA PRO A 131 -11.16 4.44 -2.45
C PRO A 131 -11.57 3.45 -1.36
N ILE A 132 -10.97 3.59 -0.17
CA ILE A 132 -11.37 2.80 0.99
C ILE A 132 -12.85 3.13 1.22
N GLN A 133 -13.74 2.15 1.03
CA GLN A 133 -15.19 2.29 1.17
C GLN A 133 -15.63 2.26 2.64
#